data_AF-A0A9D8G254-F1
#
_entry.id   AF-A0A9D8G254-F1
#
_cell.length_a   1.000
_cell.length_b   1.000
_cell.length_c   1.000
_cell.angle_alpha   90.00
_cell.angle_beta   90.00
_cell.angle_gamma   90.00
#
_symmetry.space_group_name_H-M   'P 1'
#
loop_
_entity.id
_entity.type
_entity.pdbx_description
1 polymer ?
#
loop_
_entity_poly.entity_id
_entity_poly.type
_entity_poly.pdbx_seq_one_letter_code
_entity_poly.pdbx_strand_id
1 'polypeptide(L)'
;MWEKFNRTEEGSKPPERVVLKPINYPVSIVLLWAKAIEGNQEVQVFLLEQGYAELFHATNAIFLVQESRDWLMQNGYAHLMAMINTCEGHKNAG
;
A
#
# COMPACT_ATOMS: atom_id res chain seq x y z
N MET A 1 -8.13 41.77 16.30
CA MET A 1 -7.00 40.83 16.18
C MET A 1 -7.50 39.39 16.33
N TRP A 2 -8.29 38.92 15.35
CA TRP A 2 -8.90 37.58 15.31
C TRP A 2 -8.73 36.90 13.93
N GLU A 3 -7.99 37.53 13.01
CA GLU A 3 -7.90 37.11 11.59
C GLU A 3 -6.81 36.06 11.29
N LYS A 4 -6.10 35.53 12.30
CA LYS A 4 -4.92 34.67 12.08
C LYS A 4 -5.17 33.15 12.16
N PHE A 5 -6.43 32.72 12.27
CA PHE A 5 -6.76 31.29 12.40
C PHE A 5 -7.76 30.77 11.37
N ASN A 6 -7.99 31.47 10.25
CA ASN A 6 -8.60 30.85 9.08
C ASN A 6 -7.54 30.02 8.34
N ARG A 7 -7.20 28.86 8.92
CA ARG A 7 -6.63 27.77 8.13
C ARG A 7 -7.74 27.37 7.16
N THR A 8 -7.56 27.71 5.89
CA THR A 8 -8.40 27.16 4.82
C THR A 8 -8.35 25.66 4.97
N GLU A 9 -9.48 25.06 5.34
CA GLU A 9 -9.67 23.64 5.11
C GLU A 9 -9.64 23.47 3.60
N GLU A 10 -8.45 23.20 3.06
CA GLU A 10 -8.31 22.62 1.74
C GLU A 10 -9.04 21.29 1.83
N GLY A 11 -10.34 21.32 1.53
CA GLY A 11 -11.16 20.14 1.43
C GLY A 11 -10.43 19.16 0.54
N SER A 12 -10.01 18.04 1.12
CA SER A 12 -9.33 16.97 0.41
C SER A 12 -10.13 16.69 -0.84
N LYS A 13 -9.55 16.99 -2.02
CA LYS A 13 -10.19 16.68 -3.30
C LYS A 13 -10.63 15.21 -3.22
N PRO A 14 -11.88 14.89 -3.61
CA PRO A 14 -12.32 13.50 -3.62
C PRO A 14 -11.26 12.69 -4.38
N PRO A 15 -10.83 11.54 -3.84
CA PRO A 15 -9.73 10.79 -4.42
C PRO A 15 -10.04 10.58 -5.89
N GLU A 16 -9.13 11.06 -6.74
CA GLU A 16 -9.21 10.82 -8.17
C GLU A 16 -9.37 9.31 -8.38
N ARG A 17 -10.31 8.91 -9.23
CA ARG A 17 -10.66 7.49 -9.39
C ARG A 17 -9.47 6.75 -9.99
N VAL A 18 -8.60 6.22 -9.14
CA VAL A 18 -7.45 5.43 -9.56
C VAL A 18 -7.94 4.11 -10.13
N VAL A 19 -7.57 3.80 -11.36
CA VAL A 19 -7.88 2.51 -11.99
C VAL A 19 -7.12 1.42 -11.25
N LEU A 20 -7.85 0.38 -10.81
CA LEU A 20 -7.23 -0.76 -10.14
C LEU A 20 -6.34 -1.54 -11.12
N LYS A 21 -5.10 -1.78 -10.71
CA LYS A 21 -4.18 -2.65 -11.44
C LYS A 21 -4.44 -4.12 -11.13
N PRO A 22 -4.17 -5.04 -12.07
CA PRO A 22 -4.35 -6.46 -11.84
C PRO A 22 -3.28 -7.01 -10.87
N ILE A 23 -3.66 -8.06 -10.14
CA ILE A 23 -2.76 -8.88 -9.32
C ILE A 23 -2.67 -10.28 -9.93
N ASN A 24 -1.73 -10.46 -10.85
CA ASN A 24 -1.50 -11.75 -11.51
C ASN A 24 0.01 -12.04 -11.51
N TYR A 25 0.43 -12.98 -10.67
CA TYR A 25 1.83 -13.28 -10.43
C TYR A 25 2.14 -14.75 -10.70
N PRO A 26 3.34 -15.06 -11.23
CA PRO A 26 3.85 -16.42 -11.21
C PRO A 26 3.90 -16.99 -9.78
N VAL A 27 3.69 -18.30 -9.64
CA VAL A 27 3.72 -18.98 -8.32
C VAL A 27 5.04 -18.71 -7.58
N SER A 28 6.17 -18.66 -8.28
CA SER A 28 7.48 -18.35 -7.69
C SER A 28 7.51 -16.96 -7.04
N ILE A 29 6.89 -15.96 -7.64
CA ILE A 29 6.82 -14.60 -7.11
C ILE A 29 5.94 -14.56 -5.85
N VAL A 30 4.84 -15.30 -5.82
CA VAL A 30 3.99 -15.40 -4.63
C VAL A 30 4.76 -16.05 -3.46
N LEU A 31 5.55 -17.09 -3.73
CA LEU A 31 6.39 -17.72 -2.71
C LEU A 31 7.50 -16.79 -2.19
N LEU A 32 8.12 -16.01 -3.07
CA LEU A 32 9.09 -14.99 -2.67
C LEU A 32 8.44 -13.91 -1.81
N TRP A 33 7.23 -13.46 -2.17
CA TRP A 33 6.50 -12.49 -1.37
C TRP A 33 6.16 -13.01 0.03
N ALA A 34 5.79 -14.29 0.17
CA ALA A 34 5.63 -14.92 1.49
C ALA A 34 6.93 -14.84 2.31
N LYS A 35 8.10 -15.08 1.70
CA LYS A 35 9.40 -14.92 2.38
C LYS A 35 9.71 -13.48 2.76
N ALA A 36 9.32 -12.51 1.95
CA ALA A 36 9.43 -11.09 2.32
C ALA A 36 8.56 -10.77 3.54
N ILE A 37 7.32 -11.28 3.60
CA ILE A 37 6.41 -11.11 4.76
C ILE A 37 6.94 -11.78 6.03
N GLU A 38 7.63 -12.92 5.91
CA GLU A 38 8.34 -13.57 7.03
C GLU A 38 9.54 -12.72 7.55
N GLY A 39 9.91 -11.64 6.87
CA GLY A 39 10.96 -10.71 7.28
C GLY A 39 12.28 -10.85 6.50
N ASN A 40 12.33 -11.61 5.39
CA ASN A 40 13.52 -11.69 4.56
C ASN A 40 13.71 -10.40 3.73
N GLN A 41 14.59 -9.52 4.21
CA GLN A 41 14.88 -8.22 3.58
C GLN A 41 15.54 -8.34 2.20
N GLU A 42 16.38 -9.36 1.98
CA GLU A 42 17.03 -9.59 0.68
C GLU A 42 15.99 -9.89 -0.39
N VAL A 43 15.03 -10.78 -0.08
CA VAL A 43 13.92 -11.12 -0.98
C VAL A 43 13.00 -9.91 -1.19
N GLN A 44 12.76 -9.13 -0.14
CA GLN A 44 11.96 -7.92 -0.25
C GLN A 44 12.58 -6.91 -1.24
N VAL A 45 13.89 -6.64 -1.12
CA VAL A 45 14.61 -5.75 -2.06
C VAL A 45 14.65 -6.35 -3.46
N PHE A 46 14.88 -7.66 -3.59
CA PHE A 46 14.83 -8.35 -4.88
C PHE A 46 13.50 -8.14 -5.60
N LEU A 47 12.36 -8.21 -4.91
CA LEU A 47 11.04 -7.98 -5.51
C LEU A 47 10.94 -6.56 -6.10
N LEU A 48 11.47 -5.55 -5.40
CA LEU A 48 11.51 -4.17 -5.90
C LEU A 48 12.36 -4.06 -7.18
N GLU A 49 13.57 -4.64 -7.16
CA GLU A 49 14.50 -4.61 -8.30
C GLU A 49 13.96 -5.34 -9.54
N GLN A 50 13.16 -6.39 -9.35
CA GLN A 50 12.51 -7.14 -10.44
C GLN A 50 11.21 -6.50 -10.94
N GLY A 51 10.82 -5.34 -10.41
CA GLY A 51 9.64 -4.61 -10.87
C GLY A 51 8.33 -4.99 -10.18
N TYR A 52 8.39 -5.74 -9.08
CA TYR A 52 7.24 -6.05 -8.21
C TYR A 52 7.16 -5.06 -7.03
N ALA A 53 7.23 -3.76 -7.34
CA ALA A 53 7.26 -2.69 -6.35
C ALA A 53 6.03 -2.70 -5.42
N GLU A 54 4.88 -3.11 -5.94
CA GLU A 54 3.65 -3.25 -5.16
C GLU A 54 3.75 -4.35 -4.10
N LEU A 55 4.52 -5.42 -4.34
CA LEU A 55 4.74 -6.48 -3.35
C LEU A 55 5.72 -6.00 -2.27
N PHE A 56 6.75 -5.25 -2.66
CA PHE A 56 7.65 -4.55 -1.72
C PHE A 56 6.87 -3.60 -0.80
N HIS A 57 6.00 -2.76 -1.38
CA HIS A 57 5.18 -1.83 -0.63
C HIS A 57 4.09 -2.53 0.19
N ALA A 58 3.49 -3.62 -0.30
CA ALA A 58 2.55 -4.43 0.49
C ALA A 58 3.22 -5.04 1.73
N THR A 59 4.44 -5.58 1.60
CA THR A 59 5.20 -6.07 2.76
C THR A 59 5.50 -4.96 3.77
N ASN A 60 5.95 -3.79 3.32
CA ASN A 60 6.19 -2.66 4.20
C ASN A 60 4.89 -2.11 4.84
N ALA A 61 3.77 -2.12 4.11
CA ALA A 61 2.48 -1.72 4.63
C ALA A 61 2.00 -2.67 5.74
N ILE A 62 2.22 -3.98 5.60
CA ILE A 62 1.99 -4.98 6.67
C ILE A 62 2.83 -4.66 7.92
N PHE A 63 4.07 -4.19 7.73
CA PHE A 63 4.92 -3.69 8.82
C PHE A 63 4.60 -2.24 9.24
N LEU A 64 3.40 -1.76 8.92
CA LEU A 64 2.87 -0.46 9.35
C LEU A 64 3.66 0.76 8.81
N VAL A 65 4.41 0.61 7.71
CA VAL A 65 5.12 1.74 7.06
C VAL A 65 4.12 2.59 6.28
N GLN A 66 3.83 3.80 6.76
CA GLN A 66 2.78 4.67 6.21
C GLN A 66 3.04 5.07 4.75
N GLU A 67 4.28 5.36 4.39
CA GLU A 67 4.65 5.76 3.03
C GLU A 67 4.31 4.66 2.01
N SER A 68 4.40 3.39 2.42
CA SER A 68 4.04 2.27 1.56
C SER A 68 2.53 2.10 1.43
N ARG A 69 1.76 2.40 2.49
CA ARG A 69 0.29 2.44 2.41
C ARG A 69 -0.18 3.50 1.43
N ASP A 70 0.39 4.70 1.55
CA ASP A 70 0.07 5.82 0.66
C ASP A 70 0.46 5.49 -0.79
N TRP A 71 1.62 4.86 -0.98
CA TRP A 71 2.08 4.43 -2.31
C TRP A 71 1.08 3.47 -2.96
N LEU A 72 0.59 2.46 -2.25
CA LEU A 72 -0.38 1.49 -2.78
C LEU A 72 -1.68 2.17 -3.22
N MET A 73 -2.17 3.12 -2.42
CA MET A 73 -3.38 3.89 -2.74
C MET A 73 -3.19 4.78 -3.99
N GLN A 74 -2.03 5.41 -4.12
CA GLN A 74 -1.73 6.32 -5.24
C GLN A 74 -1.42 5.58 -6.54
N ASN A 75 -0.93 4.33 -6.48
CA ASN A 75 -0.43 3.59 -7.65
C ASN A 75 -1.41 2.54 -8.21
N GLY A 76 -2.64 2.49 -7.71
CA GLY A 76 -3.71 1.62 -8.23
C GLY A 76 -3.81 0.26 -7.55
N TYR A 77 -3.21 0.10 -6.38
CA TYR A 77 -3.20 -1.13 -5.59
C TYR A 77 -4.08 -1.04 -4.34
N ALA A 78 -5.19 -0.29 -4.41
CA ALA A 78 -6.12 -0.14 -3.30
C ALA A 78 -6.73 -1.47 -2.81
N HIS A 79 -6.80 -2.49 -3.67
CA HIS A 79 -7.23 -3.84 -3.30
C HIS A 79 -6.20 -4.56 -2.40
N LEU A 80 -4.89 -4.32 -2.57
CA LEU A 80 -3.87 -4.83 -1.63
C LEU A 80 -4.01 -4.14 -0.27
N MET A 81 -4.26 -2.83 -0.24
CA MET A 81 -4.54 -2.13 1.01
C MET A 81 -5.85 -2.57 1.67
N ALA A 82 -6.90 -2.85 0.91
CA ALA A 82 -8.13 -3.42 1.45
C ALA A 82 -7.85 -4.75 2.16
N MET A 83 -7.11 -5.66 1.53
CA MET A 83 -6.68 -6.92 2.14
C MET A 83 -5.89 -6.70 3.42
N ILE A 84 -4.89 -5.81 3.41
CA ILE A 84 -4.06 -5.50 4.59
C ILE A 84 -4.93 -4.96 5.73
N ASN A 85 -5.79 -3.98 5.45
CA ASN A 85 -6.70 -3.40 6.43
C ASN A 85 -7.65 -4.46 7.01
N THR A 86 -8.17 -5.38 6.18
CA THR A 86 -9.01 -6.50 6.64
C THR A 86 -8.23 -7.42 7.58
N CYS A 87 -6.99 -7.79 7.22
CA CYS A 87 -6.12 -8.62 8.06
C CYS A 87 -5.76 -7.94 9.39
N GLU A 88 -5.67 -6.61 9.42
CA GLU A 88 -5.46 -5.80 10.62
C GLU A 88 -6.72 -5.62 11.49
N GLY A 89 -7.87 -6.11 11.03
CA GLY A 89 -9.14 -6.04 11.76
C GLY A 89 -9.89 -4.73 11.58
N HIS A 90 -9.57 -3.92 10.56
CA HIS A 90 -10.36 -2.76 10.20
C HIS A 90 -11.71 -3.20 9.59
N LYS A 91 -12.75 -3.13 10.42
CA LYS A 91 -14.11 -3.64 10.12
C LYS A 91 -14.80 -2.97 8.92
N ASN A 92 -14.28 -1.85 8.42
CA ASN A 92 -14.89 -1.06 7.34
C ASN A 92 -14.12 -1.13 6.00
N ALA A 93 -13.18 -2.06 5.86
CA ALA A 93 -12.28 -2.12 4.70
C ALA A 93 -12.66 -3.17 3.63
N GLY A 94 -13.71 -3.97 3.86
CA GLY A 94 -14.19 -5.02 2.97
C GLY A 94 -15.42 -4.64 2.17
#